data_AF-Q16YX3-F1
#
_entry.id   AF-Q16YX3-F1
#
_cell.length_a   1.000
_cell.length_b   1.000
_cell.length_c   1.000
_cell.angle_alpha   90.00
_cell.angle_beta   90.00
_cell.angle_gamma   90.00
#
_symmetry.space_group_name_H-M   'P 1'
#
loop_
_entity.id
_entity.type
_entity.pdbx_description
1 polymer ?
#
loop_
_entity_poly.entity_id
_entity_poly.type
_entity_poly.pdbx_seq_one_letter_code
_entity_poly.pdbx_strand_id
1 'polypeptide(L)' 'MTTAIDPELRTKIDAACRMEEEFTKLYNEKGTKKRHQMTRLYMDNGLLVWNGNGANGKDNIQKYFQELPRFEYIMNTLTI' A
#
# COMPACT_ATOMS: atom_id res chain seq x y z
N MET A 1 7.11 30.74 -20.65
CA MET A 1 5.65 30.60 -20.44
C MET A 1 5.42 29.20 -19.91
N THR A 2 5.00 29.06 -18.66
CA THR A 2 4.68 27.76 -18.06
C THR A 2 3.35 27.30 -18.64
N THR A 3 3.34 26.23 -19.42
CA THR A 3 2.09 25.64 -19.93
C THR A 3 1.26 25.19 -18.73
N ALA A 4 0.01 25.66 -18.65
CA ALA A 4 -0.91 25.21 -17.61
C ALA A 4 -1.08 23.68 -17.72
N ILE A 5 -1.08 23.00 -16.57
CA ILE A 5 -1.33 21.55 -16.52
C ILE A 5 -2.71 21.27 -17.11
N ASP A 6 -2.78 20.27 -17.97
CA ASP A 6 -4.03 19.79 -18.56
C ASP A 6 -5.09 19.52 -17.45
N PRO A 7 -6.32 20.07 -17.56
CA PRO A 7 -7.34 19.92 -16.52
C PRO A 7 -7.74 18.47 -16.20
N GLU A 8 -7.73 17.59 -17.21
CA GLU A 8 -8.04 16.17 -17.01
C GLU A 8 -6.91 15.49 -16.23
N LEU A 9 -5.66 15.77 -16.59
CA LEU A 9 -4.48 15.31 -15.85
C LEU A 9 -4.52 15.78 -14.40
N ARG A 10 -4.82 17.06 -14.16
CA ARG A 10 -4.93 17.60 -12.79
C ARG A 10 -5.96 16.84 -11.95
N THR A 11 -7.12 16.54 -12.55
CA THR A 11 -8.18 15.78 -11.87
C THR A 11 -7.71 14.36 -11.50
N LYS A 12 -6.97 13.69 -12.39
CA LYS A 12 -6.40 12.37 -12.12
C LYS A 12 -5.36 12.42 -11.00
N ILE A 13 -4.50 13.44 -10.99
CA ILE A 13 -3.52 13.66 -9.91
C ILE A 13 -4.24 13.85 -8.57
N ASP A 14 -5.22 14.75 -8.51
CA ASP A 14 -5.96 15.03 -7.26
C ASP A 14 -6.68 13.78 -6.73
N ALA A 15 -7.30 12.99 -7.62
CA ALA A 15 -7.95 11.73 -7.25
C ALA A 15 -6.95 10.70 -6.72
N ALA A 16 -5.80 10.60 -7.38
CA ALA A 16 -4.77 9.63 -7.02
C ALA A 16 -4.11 9.99 -5.68
N CYS A 17 -3.85 11.27 -5.40
CA CYS A 17 -3.36 11.74 -4.09
C CYS A 17 -4.32 11.36 -2.95
N ARG A 18 -5.63 11.58 -3.13
CA ARG A 18 -6.64 11.19 -2.13
C ARG A 18 -6.65 9.68 -1.91
N MET A 19 -6.60 8.91 -3.00
CA MET A 19 -6.58 7.45 -2.92
C MET A 19 -5.33 6.94 -2.21
N GLU A 20 -4.17 7.55 -2.45
CA GLU A 20 -2.91 7.20 -1.80
C GLU A 20 -2.98 7.39 -0.28
N GLU A 21 -3.49 8.53 0.18
CA GLU A 21 -3.64 8.83 1.62
C GLU A 21 -4.57 7.83 2.31
N GLU A 22 -5.74 7.56 1.72
CA GLU A 22 -6.73 6.66 2.28
C GLU A 22 -6.22 5.21 2.29
N PHE A 23 -5.63 4.77 1.16
CA PHE A 23 -5.11 3.42 1.04
C PHE A 23 -3.94 3.18 1.99
N THR A 24 -3.01 4.13 2.13
CA THR A 24 -1.84 3.98 3.01
C THR A 24 -2.26 3.87 4.47
N LYS A 25 -3.23 4.68 4.93
CA LYS A 25 -3.80 4.56 6.29
C LYS A 25 -4.40 3.18 6.52
N LEU A 26 -5.22 2.71 5.58
CA LEU A 26 -5.85 1.38 5.64
C LEU A 26 -4.82 0.24 5.64
N TYR A 27 -3.81 0.34 4.78
CA TYR A 27 -2.75 -0.65 4.64
C TYR A 27 -1.94 -0.77 5.93
N ASN A 28 -1.52 0.36 6.49
CA ASN A 28 -0.76 0.42 7.74
C ASN A 28 -1.55 -0.11 8.93
N GLU A 29 -2.85 0.24 9.03
CA GLU A 29 -3.73 -0.30 10.06
C GLU A 29 -3.85 -1.83 9.96
N LYS A 30 -4.01 -2.37 8.75
CA LYS A 30 -4.11 -3.82 8.56
C LYS A 30 -2.79 -4.53 8.83
N GLY A 31 -1.67 -4.01 8.35
CA GLY A 31 -0.35 -4.59 8.56
C GLY A 31 0.07 -4.69 10.04
N THR A 32 -0.43 -3.78 10.88
CA THR A 32 -0.09 -3.73 12.31
C THR A 32 -1.16 -4.39 13.19
N LYS A 33 -2.44 -4.10 12.97
CA LYS A 33 -3.55 -4.46 13.88
C LYS A 33 -4.43 -5.60 13.36
N LYS A 34 -4.53 -5.78 12.04
CA LYS A 34 -5.47 -6.73 11.40
C LYS A 34 -4.77 -7.62 10.36
N ARG A 35 -3.62 -8.20 10.72
CA ARG A 35 -2.74 -8.97 9.81
C ARG A 35 -3.42 -10.13 9.07
N HIS A 36 -4.38 -10.78 9.72
CA HIS A 36 -5.22 -11.82 9.12
C HIS A 36 -6.13 -11.31 7.98
N GLN A 37 -6.17 -10.00 7.74
CA GLN A 37 -6.93 -9.38 6.65
C GLN A 37 -6.03 -8.85 5.52
N MET A 38 -4.70 -9.07 5.59
CA MET A 38 -3.78 -8.61 4.54
C MET A 38 -4.10 -9.23 3.18
N THR A 39 -4.60 -10.47 3.13
CA THR A 39 -5.04 -11.12 1.87
C THR A 39 -6.05 -10.26 1.08
N ARG A 40 -6.85 -9.43 1.76
CA ARG A 40 -7.86 -8.56 1.11
C ARG A 40 -7.27 -7.34 0.40
N LEU A 41 -6.00 -7.02 0.63
CA LEU A 41 -5.32 -5.87 0.03
C LEU A 41 -4.44 -6.26 -1.16
N TYR A 42 -4.25 -7.55 -1.39
CA TYR A 42 -3.43 -8.07 -2.49
C TYR A 42 -4.30 -8.78 -3.52
N MET A 43 -3.89 -8.70 -4.78
CA MET A 43 -4.46 -9.51 -5.85
C MET A 43 -4.06 -10.98 -5.69
N ASP A 44 -4.79 -11.90 -6.33
CA ASP A 44 -4.51 -13.34 -6.28
C ASP A 44 -3.09 -13.68 -6.70
N ASN A 45 -2.54 -12.92 -7.66
CA ASN A 45 -1.18 -13.02 -8.20
C ASN A 45 -0.21 -11.96 -7.63
N GLY A 46 -0.55 -11.33 -6.49
CA GLY A 46 0.28 -10.29 -5.89
C GLY A 46 1.68 -10.78 -5.53
N LEU A 47 2.65 -9.87 -5.56
CA LEU A 47 4.05 -10.14 -5.19
C LEU A 47 4.48 -9.19 -4.07
N LEU A 48 4.91 -9.73 -2.94
CA LEU A 48 5.61 -9.01 -1.88
C LEU A 48 7.10 -9.32 -1.97
N VAL A 49 7.94 -8.30 -1.83
CA VAL A 49 9.38 -8.46 -1.59
C VAL A 49 9.73 -7.67 -0.34
N TRP A 50 10.17 -8.34 0.71
CA TRP A 50 10.56 -7.74 1.97
C TRP A 50 12.05 -8.01 2.24
N ASN A 51 12.88 -6.97 2.12
CA ASN A 51 14.34 -7.05 2.26
C ASN A 51 14.96 -8.18 1.41
N GLY A 52 14.49 -8.35 0.17
CA GLY A 52 14.95 -9.40 -0.76
C GLY A 52 14.24 -10.75 -0.64
N ASN A 53 13.41 -10.97 0.39
CA ASN A 53 12.63 -12.19 0.54
C ASN A 53 11.27 -12.03 -0.16
N GLY A 54 10.96 -12.93 -1.10
CA GLY A 54 9.73 -12.88 -1.89
C GLY A 54 8.59 -13.73 -1.32
N ALA A 55 7.36 -13.25 -1.44
CA ALA A 55 6.14 -14.02 -1.25
C ALA A 55 5.17 -13.76 -2.41
N ASN A 56 4.79 -14.82 -3.13
CA ASN A 56 3.89 -14.75 -4.29
C ASN A 56 2.51 -15.31 -3.93
N GLY A 57 1.47 -14.56 -4.29
CA GLY A 57 0.08 -14.87 -4.07
C GLY A 57 -0.41 -14.38 -2.71
N LYS A 58 -1.63 -13.83 -2.67
CA LYS A 58 -2.21 -13.17 -1.49
C LYS A 58 -2.18 -14.03 -0.21
N ASP A 59 -2.30 -15.35 -0.33
CA ASP A 59 -2.30 -16.26 0.81
C ASP A 59 -0.91 -16.42 1.42
N ASN A 60 0.13 -16.51 0.59
CA ASN A 60 1.52 -16.54 1.06
C ASN A 60 1.94 -15.19 1.63
N ILE A 61 1.49 -14.09 1.03
CA ILE A 61 1.72 -12.75 1.57
C ILE A 61 1.07 -12.60 2.95
N GLN A 62 -0.17 -13.08 3.15
CA GLN A 62 -0.80 -13.07 4.46
C GLN A 62 0.00 -13.87 5.50
N LYS A 63 0.44 -15.09 5.15
CA LYS A 63 1.29 -15.90 6.05
C LYS A 63 2.56 -15.14 6.43
N TYR A 64 3.22 -14.51 5.45
CA TYR A 64 4.41 -13.70 5.68
C TYR A 64 4.15 -12.59 6.71
N PHE A 65 3.05 -11.84 6.58
CA PHE A 65 2.70 -10.80 7.56
C PHE A 65 2.37 -11.35 8.96
N GLN A 66 1.79 -12.55 9.06
CA GLN A 66 1.48 -13.19 10.34
C GLN A 66 2.74 -13.63 11.10
N GLU A 67 3.79 -14.01 10.37
CA GLU A 67 5.07 -14.45 10.93
C GLU A 67 5.99 -13.29 11.35
N LEU A 68 5.77 -12.08 10.81
CA LEU A 68 6.53 -10.91 11.22
C LEU A 68 6.33 -10.59 12.71
N PRO A 69 7.37 -10.12 13.43
CA PRO A 69 7.19 -9.54 14.76
C PRO A 69 6.19 -8.37 14.73
N ARG A 70 5.57 -8.03 15.87
CA ARG A 70 4.76 -6.80 15.97
C ARG A 70 5.65 -5.58 15.70
N PHE A 71 5.11 -4.62 14.96
CA PHE A 71 5.77 -3.36 14.65
C PHE A 71 4.73 -2.25 14.53
N GLU A 72 5.20 -1.01 14.52
CA GLU A 72 4.39 0.19 14.25
C GLU A 72 4.98 0.95 13.07
N TYR A 73 4.12 1.60 12.29
CA TYR A 73 4.55 2.49 11.21
C TYR A 73 4.60 3.94 11.73
N ILE A 74 5.75 4.59 11.56
CA ILE A 74 5.89 6.04 11.72
C ILE A 74 6.12 6.61 10.31
N MET A 75 5.08 7.20 9.74
CA MET A 75 5.11 7.74 8.38
C MET A 75 5.52 9.22 8.43
N ASN A 76 6.67 9.55 7.84
CA ASN A 76 7.16 10.93 7.73
C ASN A 76 6.93 11.55 6.35
N THR A 77 6.75 10.71 5.33
CA THR A 77 6.64 11.14 3.94
C THR A 77 5.68 10.20 3.22
N LEU A 78 4.84 10.78 2.36
CA LEU A 78 3.92 10.11 1.46
C LEU A 78 3.97 10.86 0.13
N THR A 79 4.03 10.14 -1.00
CA THR A 79 4.18 10.75 -2.32
C THR A 79 3.64 9.83 -3.40
N ILE A 80 2.93 10.45 -4.33
CA ILE A 80 2.51 9.83 -5.58
C ILE A 80 3.57 9.93 -6.67
#